data_AF-A0A0J1PVH0-F1
#
_entry.id   AF-A0A0J1PVH0-F1
#
_cell.length_a   1.000
_cell.length_b   1.000
_cell.length_c   1.000
_cell.angle_alpha   90.00
_cell.angle_beta   90.00
_cell.angle_gamma   90.00
#
_symmetry.space_group_name_H-M   'P 1'
#
loop_
_entity.id
_entity.type
_entity.pdbx_description
1 polymer ?
#
loop_
_entity_poly.entity_id
_entity_poly.type
_entity_poly.pdbx_seq_one_letter_code
_entity_poly.pdbx_strand_id
1 'polypeptide(L)'
;MKSITTVLLCFLILGCGSRDKLPIPATKAINALPDAMATLSNAGLWNENELSGAEFLENSDRSMIVANLTSVPCRMVFSYVKTSNHPYWMPSQIACEGDEND
;
A
#
# COMPACT_ATOMS: atom_id res chain seq x y z
N MET A 1 -63.05 -30.38 -22.03
CA MET A 1 -61.61 -30.67 -21.81
C MET A 1 -60.91 -29.31 -21.70
N LYS A 2 -60.61 -28.87 -20.48
CA LYS A 2 -59.25 -28.74 -19.91
C LYS A 2 -58.31 -27.80 -20.69
N SER A 3 -58.00 -26.66 -20.05
CA SER A 3 -56.65 -26.08 -19.89
C SER A 3 -55.89 -25.58 -21.13
N ILE A 4 -55.08 -24.52 -21.15
CA ILE A 4 -54.40 -23.73 -20.11
C ILE A 4 -53.84 -22.46 -20.79
N THR A 5 -53.99 -21.33 -20.10
CA THR A 5 -52.95 -20.32 -19.82
C THR A 5 -52.11 -19.72 -20.95
N THR A 6 -52.34 -18.43 -21.22
CA THR A 6 -51.23 -17.50 -21.47
C THR A 6 -51.46 -16.20 -20.67
N VAL A 7 -50.76 -16.13 -19.54
CA VAL A 7 -50.55 -14.99 -18.64
C VAL A 7 -49.93 -13.85 -19.46
N LEU A 8 -50.57 -12.68 -19.52
CA LEU A 8 -50.29 -11.47 -18.71
C LEU A 8 -48.86 -10.90 -18.88
N LEU A 9 -48.80 -9.56 -18.93
CA LEU A 9 -47.63 -8.67 -18.95
C LEU A 9 -47.13 -8.19 -20.33
N CYS A 10 -47.85 -7.20 -20.88
CA CYS A 10 -47.22 -6.09 -21.60
C CYS A 10 -47.59 -4.78 -20.87
N PHE A 11 -47.09 -4.63 -19.64
CA PHE A 11 -47.08 -3.35 -18.93
C PHE A 11 -45.63 -2.93 -18.74
N LEU A 12 -45.36 -1.65 -19.01
CA LEU A 12 -44.14 -0.90 -18.69
C LEU A 12 -43.01 -0.94 -19.73
N ILE A 13 -43.29 -0.53 -20.97
CA ILE A 13 -42.33 0.29 -21.74
C ILE A 13 -42.40 1.72 -21.19
N LEU A 14 -41.82 1.93 -20.01
CA LEU A 14 -41.57 3.24 -19.41
C LEU A 14 -40.07 3.37 -19.21
N GLY A 15 -39.46 4.23 -20.02
CA GLY A 15 -38.20 4.89 -19.70
C GLY A 15 -36.93 4.10 -19.98
N CYS A 16 -36.56 3.91 -21.25
CA CYS A 16 -35.14 3.91 -21.59
C CYS A 16 -34.63 5.36 -21.48
N GLY A 17 -34.43 5.82 -20.24
CA GLY A 17 -33.71 7.05 -19.99
C GLY A 17 -32.27 6.81 -20.43
N SER A 18 -31.80 7.59 -21.41
CA SER A 18 -30.39 7.65 -21.76
C SER A 18 -29.59 7.93 -20.50
N ARG A 19 -28.96 6.89 -19.95
CA ARG A 19 -27.91 7.07 -18.95
C ARG A 19 -26.73 7.63 -19.72
N ASP A 20 -26.61 8.96 -19.72
CA ASP A 20 -25.36 9.62 -20.06
C ASP A 20 -24.27 8.94 -19.24
N LYS A 21 -23.45 8.15 -19.92
CA LYS A 21 -22.30 7.49 -19.33
C LYS A 21 -21.32 8.62 -19.00
N LEU A 22 -21.39 9.10 -17.76
CA LEU A 22 -20.38 9.99 -17.19
C LEU A 22 -19.00 9.43 -17.58
N PRO A 23 -18.11 10.25 -18.18
CA PRO A 23 -16.78 9.77 -18.50
C PRO A 23 -16.14 9.31 -17.20
N ILE A 24 -15.83 8.01 -17.14
CA ILE A 24 -15.03 7.43 -16.06
C ILE A 24 -13.75 8.27 -16.05
N PRO A 25 -13.40 8.94 -14.93
CA PRO A 25 -12.14 9.65 -14.86
C PRO A 25 -11.05 8.65 -15.24
N ALA A 26 -10.29 8.96 -16.29
CA ALA A 26 -9.10 8.19 -16.60
C ALA A 26 -8.16 8.38 -15.41
N THR A 27 -8.24 7.47 -14.42
CA THR A 27 -7.23 7.34 -13.39
C THR A 27 -5.97 6.93 -14.14
N LYS A 28 -5.20 7.93 -14.58
CA LYS A 28 -3.82 7.71 -15.00
C LYS A 28 -3.19 6.94 -13.84
N ALA A 29 -2.68 5.75 -14.11
CA ALA A 29 -1.82 5.06 -13.18
C ALA A 29 -0.66 6.01 -12.90
N ILE A 30 -0.72 6.72 -11.77
CA ILE A 30 0.40 7.47 -11.28
C ILE A 30 1.39 6.37 -10.89
N ASN A 31 2.51 6.27 -11.60
CA ASN A 31 3.65 5.48 -11.18
C ASN A 31 4.22 6.13 -9.91
N ALA A 32 3.46 6.08 -8.82
CA ALA A 32 3.89 6.57 -7.53
C ALA A 32 4.99 5.62 -7.06
N LEU A 33 6.17 6.18 -6.79
CA LEU A 33 7.23 5.42 -6.14
C LEU A 33 6.66 4.85 -4.83
N PRO A 34 6.95 3.57 -4.51
CA PRO A 34 6.46 2.97 -3.28
C PRO A 34 6.96 3.78 -2.09
N ASP A 35 6.09 3.99 -1.10
CA ASP A 35 6.50 4.55 0.19
C ASP A 35 7.43 3.58 0.95
N ALA A 36 7.99 4.04 2.06
CA ALA A 36 8.99 3.29 2.81
C ALA A 36 8.41 1.98 3.37
N MET A 37 7.17 2.01 3.86
CA MET A 37 6.50 0.84 4.40
C MET A 37 6.24 -0.20 3.31
N ALA A 38 5.68 0.22 2.16
CA ALA A 38 5.48 -0.64 1.01
C ALA A 38 6.81 -1.24 0.51
N THR A 39 7.90 -0.46 0.56
CA THR A 39 9.25 -0.93 0.18
C THR A 39 9.74 -2.04 1.11
N LEU A 40 9.58 -1.89 2.43
CA LEU A 40 9.95 -2.93 3.40
C LEU A 40 9.04 -4.16 3.31
N SER A 41 7.74 -3.97 3.11
CA SER A 41 6.78 -5.07 2.92
C SER A 41 7.11 -5.91 1.69
N ASN A 42 7.42 -5.26 0.56
CA ASN A 42 7.84 -5.94 -0.67
C ASN A 42 9.17 -6.69 -0.51
N ALA A 43 10.03 -6.25 0.42
CA ALA A 43 11.29 -6.91 0.75
C ALA A 43 11.13 -8.05 1.79
N GLY A 44 9.94 -8.24 2.36
CA GLY A 44 9.71 -9.22 3.44
C GLY A 44 10.33 -8.81 4.78
N LEU A 45 10.57 -7.50 4.98
CA LEU A 45 11.21 -6.94 6.17
C LEU A 45 10.23 -6.17 7.08
N TRP A 46 8.97 -6.01 6.65
CA TRP A 46 7.93 -5.36 7.44
C TRP A 46 7.17 -6.37 8.31
N ASN A 47 7.16 -6.12 9.61
CA ASN A 47 6.33 -6.84 10.58
C ASN A 47 5.64 -5.83 11.48
N GLU A 48 4.31 -5.71 11.36
CA GLU A 48 3.50 -4.73 12.11
C GLU A 48 3.54 -4.94 13.63
N ASN A 49 3.94 -6.12 14.09
CA ASN A 49 4.11 -6.39 15.52
C ASN A 49 5.45 -5.91 16.07
N GLU A 50 6.45 -5.73 15.21
CA GLU A 50 7.82 -5.37 15.60
C GLU A 50 8.18 -3.94 15.18
N LEU A 51 7.58 -3.44 14.10
CA LEU A 51 7.89 -2.16 13.48
C LEU A 51 6.65 -1.27 13.40
N SER A 52 6.87 0.03 13.54
CA SER A 52 5.88 1.07 13.34
C SER A 52 6.53 2.29 12.69
N GLY A 53 5.75 3.06 11.91
CA GLY A 53 6.21 4.31 11.28
C GLY A 53 7.48 4.16 10.46
N ALA A 54 7.37 3.91 9.15
CA ALA A 54 8.51 3.84 8.25
C ALA A 54 8.61 5.09 7.37
N GLU A 55 9.82 5.65 7.27
CA GLU A 55 10.11 6.80 6.40
C GLU A 55 11.46 6.64 5.71
N PHE A 56 11.61 7.26 4.54
CA PHE A 56 12.93 7.37 3.91
C PHE A 56 13.74 8.42 4.65
N LEU A 57 14.99 8.09 4.98
CA LEU A 57 15.89 9.05 5.61
C LEU A 57 16.13 10.23 4.65
N GLU A 58 16.01 11.45 5.17
CA GLU A 58 16.31 12.66 4.40
C GLU A 58 17.74 12.62 3.86
N ASN A 59 17.95 13.16 2.66
CA ASN A 59 19.25 13.21 1.98
C ASN A 59 19.90 11.84 1.70
N SER A 60 19.17 10.74 1.83
CA SER A 60 19.68 9.39 1.49
C SER A 60 19.41 8.96 0.05
N ASP A 61 18.79 9.80 -0.79
CA ASP A 61 18.31 9.43 -2.12
C ASP A 61 17.43 8.16 -2.13
N ARG A 62 16.62 7.99 -1.09
CA ARG A 62 15.76 6.81 -0.86
C ARG A 62 16.53 5.49 -0.76
N SER A 63 17.81 5.53 -0.39
CA SER A 63 18.63 4.34 -0.15
C SER A 63 18.62 3.89 1.31
N MET A 64 18.03 4.68 2.22
CA MET A 64 17.86 4.31 3.62
C MET A 64 16.43 4.53 4.08
N ILE A 65 15.90 3.57 4.84
CA ILE A 65 14.58 3.65 5.50
C ILE A 65 14.80 3.55 7.00
N VAL A 66 14.11 4.37 7.76
CA VAL A 66 14.06 4.28 9.23
C VAL A 66 12.68 3.84 9.64
N ALA A 67 12.59 2.86 10.55
CA ALA A 67 11.36 2.44 11.18
C ALA A 67 11.53 2.35 12.71
N ASN A 68 10.48 2.68 13.46
CA ASN A 68 10.50 2.56 14.91
C ASN A 68 10.24 1.11 15.33
N LEU A 69 10.93 0.65 16.37
CA LEU A 69 10.62 -0.62 17.02
C LEU A 69 9.46 -0.42 17.99
N THR A 70 8.51 -1.36 17.99
CA THR A 70 7.31 -1.27 18.85
C THR A 70 7.59 -1.65 20.30
N SER A 71 8.60 -2.50 20.53
CA SER A 71 8.91 -3.08 21.84
C SER A 71 9.86 -2.23 22.69
N VAL A 72 10.59 -1.30 22.07
CA VAL A 72 11.64 -0.49 22.70
C VAL A 72 11.73 0.88 22.01
N PRO A 73 12.17 1.96 22.70
CA PRO A 73 12.34 3.29 22.12
C PRO A 73 13.58 3.35 21.22
N CYS A 74 13.60 2.51 20.19
CA CYS A 74 14.68 2.40 19.25
C CYS A 74 14.15 2.50 17.83
N ARG A 75 15.02 2.94 16.93
CA ARG A 75 14.78 3.05 15.49
C ARG A 75 15.72 2.09 14.77
N MET A 76 15.20 1.31 13.85
CA MET A 76 15.94 0.43 12.96
C MET A 76 16.14 1.10 11.61
N VAL A 77 17.38 1.09 11.11
CA VAL A 77 17.73 1.59 9.79
C VAL A 77 17.89 0.42 8.83
N PHE A 78 17.17 0.47 7.71
CA PHE A 78 17.30 -0.44 6.59
C PHE A 78 18.05 0.26 5.46
N SER A 79 19.06 -0.41 4.89
CA SER A 79 19.84 0.12 3.79
C SER A 79 19.61 -0.67 2.51
N TYR A 80 19.53 0.03 1.40
CA TYR A 80 19.51 -0.55 0.06
C TYR A 80 20.93 -0.92 -0.37
N VAL A 81 21.12 -2.18 -0.72
CA VAL A 81 22.41 -2.72 -1.15
C VAL A 81 22.34 -3.06 -2.63
N LYS A 82 23.15 -2.35 -3.43
CA LYS A 82 23.31 -2.65 -4.85
C LYS A 82 24.40 -3.72 -5.03
N THR A 83 24.01 -4.88 -5.55
CA THR A 83 24.96 -5.93 -5.94
C THR A 83 24.96 -6.14 -7.44
N SER A 84 25.94 -6.88 -7.95
CA SER A 84 26.01 -7.30 -9.37
C SER A 84 24.88 -8.24 -9.78
N ASN A 85 24.30 -8.97 -8.82
CA ASN A 85 23.31 -10.01 -9.10
C ASN A 85 21.91 -9.41 -8.99
N HIS A 86 21.49 -9.08 -7.77
CA HIS A 86 20.21 -8.46 -7.49
C HIS A 86 20.33 -7.52 -6.29
N PRO A 87 19.78 -6.30 -6.40
CA PRO A 87 19.74 -5.41 -5.26
C PRO A 87 18.75 -5.91 -4.20
N TYR A 88 19.00 -5.59 -2.94
CA TYR A 88 18.15 -5.97 -1.82
C TYR A 88 18.17 -4.93 -0.70
N TRP A 89 17.22 -5.05 0.23
CA TRP A 89 17.18 -4.28 1.46
C TRP A 89 17.68 -5.13 2.61
N MET A 90 18.40 -4.53 3.57
CA MET A 90 18.81 -5.23 4.78
C MET A 90 18.75 -4.32 6.01
N PRO A 91 18.46 -4.86 7.20
CA PRO A 91 18.72 -4.17 8.46
C PRO A 91 20.21 -3.82 8.55
N SER A 92 20.52 -2.60 8.94
CA SER A 92 21.89 -2.08 8.94
C SER A 92 22.33 -1.57 10.31
N GLN A 93 21.47 -0.82 11.01
CA GLN A 93 21.79 -0.20 12.29
C GLN A 93 20.54 -0.14 13.18
N ILE A 94 20.75 -0.07 14.49
CA ILE A 94 19.73 0.21 15.48
C ILE A 94 20.23 1.36 16.37
N ALA A 95 19.40 2.39 16.53
CA ALA A 95 19.68 3.52 17.41
C ALA A 95 18.57 3.59 18.46
N CYS A 96 18.95 3.47 19.73
CA CYS A 96 18.04 3.60 20.85
C CYS A 96 18.20 4.99 21.45
N GLU A 97 17.08 5.65 21.72
CA GLU A 97 17.12 6.78 22.64
C GLU A 97 17.50 6.20 24.00
N GLY A 98 18.65 6.63 24.52
CA GLY A 98 18.99 6.34 25.91
C GLY A 98 18.10 7.18 26.81
N ASP A 99 17.71 6.65 27.96
CA ASP A 99 17.22 7.48 29.05
C ASP A 99 18.33 8.50 29.35
N GLU A 100 18.22 9.71 28.81
CA GLU A 100 18.98 10.89 29.23
C GLU A 100 18.58 11.18 30.69
N ASN A 101 19.11 10.38 31.60
CA ASN A 101 19.33 10.79 32.98
C ASN A 101 20.66 11.57 32.99
N ASP A 102 20.60 12.82 32.53
CA ASP A 102 21.50 13.88 33.01
C ASP A 102 20.83 14.62 34.16
#